data_AF-A0A8T4HEA6-F1
#
_entry.id   AF-A0A8T4HEA6-F1
#
_cell.length_a   1.000
_cell.length_b   1.000
_cell.length_c   1.000
_cell.angle_alpha   90.00
_cell.angle_beta   90.00
_cell.angle_gamma   90.00
#
_symmetry.space_group_name_H-M   'P 1'
#
loop_
_entity.id
_entity.type
_entity.pdbx_description
1 polymer ?
#
loop_
_entity_poly.entity_id
_entity_poly.type
_entity_poly.pdbx_seq_one_letter_code
_entity_poly.pdbx_strand_id
1 'polypeptide(L)'
;MKKQSLDRAMSLFERFKSERISEDDLNQAEKKAGNLNERMDDFKLLIAMCKDAFSGKYNLSKWNLSVIVGTIIYVISPVDAIPDIIPVLGWVDDVAIVSYAISKLSEEIANYKLWKNVDSQA
;
A
#
# COMPACT_ATOMS: atom_id res chain seq x y z
N MET A 1 -24.98 -17.36 -1.63
CA MET A 1 -23.67 -16.81 -2.05
C MET A 1 -22.52 -17.10 -1.07
N LYS A 2 -22.66 -16.94 0.27
CA LYS A 2 -21.55 -17.18 1.25
C LYS A 2 -20.95 -18.60 1.29
N LYS A 3 -21.72 -19.64 0.92
CA LYS A 3 -21.27 -21.04 0.99
C LYS A 3 -20.20 -21.37 -0.07
N GLN A 4 -20.39 -20.88 -1.28
CA GLN A 4 -19.50 -21.16 -2.42
C GLN A 4 -18.12 -20.50 -2.28
N SER A 5 -18.01 -19.36 -1.60
CA SER A 5 -16.73 -18.72 -1.29
C SER A 5 -15.95 -19.46 -0.22
N LEU A 6 -16.65 -20.01 0.79
CA LEU A 6 -16.04 -20.83 1.84
C LEU A 6 -15.53 -22.15 1.27
N ASP A 7 -16.32 -22.82 0.43
CA ASP A 7 -15.94 -24.10 -0.19
C ASP A 7 -14.67 -23.98 -1.05
N ARG A 8 -14.49 -22.84 -1.75
CA ARG A 8 -13.27 -22.55 -2.52
C ARG A 8 -12.05 -22.23 -1.65
N ALA A 9 -12.25 -21.47 -0.56
CA ALA A 9 -11.18 -21.20 0.39
C ALA A 9 -10.69 -22.50 1.06
N MET A 10 -11.63 -23.37 1.42
CA MET A 10 -11.35 -24.67 2.02
C MET A 10 -10.62 -25.60 1.05
N SER A 11 -10.99 -25.61 -0.23
CA SER A 11 -10.29 -26.44 -1.22
C SER A 11 -8.87 -25.95 -1.52
N LEU A 12 -8.63 -24.63 -1.51
CA LEU A 12 -7.28 -24.06 -1.59
C LEU A 12 -6.45 -24.40 -0.35
N PHE A 13 -7.06 -24.31 0.83
CA PHE A 13 -6.39 -24.66 2.09
C PHE A 13 -5.99 -26.14 2.16
N GLU A 14 -6.86 -27.06 1.74
CA GLU A 14 -6.53 -28.49 1.69
C GLU A 14 -5.41 -28.81 0.69
N ARG A 15 -5.37 -28.12 -0.46
CA ARG A 15 -4.24 -28.23 -1.40
C ARG A 15 -2.94 -27.71 -0.77
N PHE A 16 -2.98 -26.56 -0.12
CA PHE A 16 -1.82 -25.98 0.57
C PHE A 16 -1.29 -26.89 1.69
N LYS A 17 -2.19 -27.47 2.49
CA LYS A 17 -1.83 -28.44 3.55
C LYS A 17 -1.13 -29.69 3.02
N SER A 18 -1.41 -30.08 1.77
CA SER A 18 -0.79 -31.23 1.12
C SER A 18 0.59 -30.93 0.52
N GLU A 19 0.94 -29.66 0.33
CA GLU A 19 2.27 -29.21 -0.07
C GLU A 19 3.17 -29.14 1.18
N ARG A 20 4.34 -29.78 1.14
CA ARG A 20 5.33 -29.59 2.20
C ARG A 20 5.94 -28.21 2.03
N ILE A 21 5.57 -27.28 2.90
CA ILE A 21 6.20 -25.94 2.97
C ILE A 21 7.69 -26.14 3.17
N SER A 22 8.50 -25.70 2.21
CA SER A 22 9.95 -25.73 2.30
C SER A 22 10.48 -24.49 3.02
N GLU A 23 11.73 -24.53 3.50
CA GLU A 23 12.36 -23.32 4.06
C GLU A 23 12.50 -22.20 3.01
N ASP A 24 12.66 -22.54 1.74
CA ASP A 24 12.70 -21.53 0.66
C ASP A 24 11.36 -20.80 0.53
N ASP A 25 10.23 -21.50 0.68
CA ASP A 25 8.90 -20.89 0.66
C ASP A 25 8.72 -19.90 1.84
N LEU A 26 9.23 -20.25 3.02
CA LEU A 26 9.19 -19.38 4.20
C LEU A 26 10.09 -18.15 4.02
N ASN A 27 11.31 -18.32 3.49
CA ASN A 27 12.23 -17.22 3.20
C ASN A 27 11.66 -16.27 2.15
N GLN A 28 11.02 -16.81 1.10
CA GLN A 28 10.31 -15.99 0.11
C GLN A 28 9.13 -15.23 0.72
N ALA A 29 8.37 -15.86 1.62
CA ALA A 29 7.28 -15.21 2.33
C ALA A 29 7.78 -14.07 3.22
N GLU A 30 8.87 -14.28 3.97
CA GLU A 30 9.50 -13.26 4.81
C GLU A 30 10.02 -12.08 3.98
N LYS A 31 10.70 -12.34 2.86
CA LYS A 31 11.15 -11.28 1.94
C LYS A 31 9.97 -10.46 1.38
N LYS A 32 8.88 -11.12 1.01
CA LYS A 32 7.65 -10.43 0.54
C LYS A 32 7.02 -9.61 1.66
N ALA A 33 6.99 -10.11 2.90
CA ALA A 33 6.50 -9.39 4.05
C ALA A 33 7.36 -8.14 4.36
N GLY A 34 8.69 -8.25 4.26
CA GLY A 34 9.61 -7.11 4.39
C GLY A 34 9.32 -6.01 3.37
N ASN A 35 9.17 -6.36 2.09
CA ASN A 35 8.82 -5.41 1.03
C ASN A 35 7.46 -4.71 1.27
N LEU A 36 6.49 -5.42 1.86
CA LEU A 36 5.20 -4.83 2.23
C LEU A 36 5.35 -3.84 3.38
N ASN A 37 6.23 -4.10 4.35
CA ASN A 37 6.50 -3.18 5.43
C ASN A 37 7.13 -1.87 4.94
N GLU A 38 8.09 -1.95 4.00
CA GLU A 38 8.66 -0.77 3.34
C GLU A 38 7.58 0.04 2.62
N ARG A 39 6.70 -0.62 1.86
CA ARG A 39 5.57 0.05 1.16
C ARG A 39 4.57 0.67 2.12
N MET A 40 4.34 0.03 3.27
CA MET A 40 3.49 0.56 4.33
C MET A 40 4.08 1.84 4.91
N ASP A 41 5.39 1.88 5.16
CA ASP A 41 6.06 3.07 5.66
C ASP A 41 6.06 4.21 4.64
N ASP A 42 6.23 3.89 3.36
CA ASP A 42 6.06 4.84 2.26
C ASP A 42 4.63 5.39 2.19
N PHE A 43 3.60 4.56 2.40
CA PHE A 43 2.22 5.03 2.45
C PHE A 43 1.96 5.95 3.66
N LYS A 44 2.50 5.63 4.84
CA LYS A 44 2.44 6.52 6.01
C LYS A 44 3.11 7.87 5.72
N LEU A 45 4.18 7.88 4.93
CA LEU A 45 4.84 9.10 4.51
C LEU A 45 3.94 9.96 3.61
N LEU A 46 3.25 9.36 2.63
CA LEU A 46 2.28 10.07 1.79
C LEU A 46 1.17 10.72 2.63
N ILE A 47 0.67 10.04 3.66
CA ILE A 47 -0.30 10.61 4.61
C ILE A 47 0.31 11.81 5.35
N ALA A 48 1.56 11.71 5.80
CA ALA A 48 2.23 12.79 6.50
C ALA A 48 2.44 14.02 5.58
N MET A 49 2.86 13.81 4.34
CA MET A 49 2.97 14.85 3.31
C MET A 49 1.63 15.54 3.07
N CYS A 50 0.56 14.76 2.94
CA CYS A 50 -0.80 15.27 2.75
C CYS A 50 -1.24 16.17 3.92
N LYS A 51 -1.01 15.71 5.16
CA LYS A 51 -1.33 16.47 6.38
C LYS A 51 -0.52 17.78 6.47
N ASP A 52 0.78 17.70 6.23
CA ASP A 52 1.66 18.88 6.32
C ASP A 52 1.31 19.90 5.22
N ALA A 53 0.94 19.44 4.02
CA ALA A 53 0.46 20.30 2.95
C ALA A 53 -0.88 20.98 3.27
N PHE A 54 -1.87 20.24 3.79
CA PHE A 54 -3.14 20.84 4.20
C PHE A 54 -3.00 21.80 5.39
N SER A 55 -2.03 21.58 6.26
CA SER A 55 -1.70 22.51 7.35
C SER A 55 -0.90 23.74 6.91
N GLY A 56 -0.48 23.81 5.64
CA GLY A 56 0.34 24.89 5.10
C GLY A 56 1.81 24.85 5.52
N LYS A 57 2.28 23.79 6.19
CA LYS A 57 3.68 23.62 6.63
C LYS A 57 4.62 23.24 5.50
N TYR A 58 4.13 22.46 4.53
CA TYR A 58 4.91 22.00 3.40
C TYR A 58 4.22 22.37 2.09
N ASN A 59 4.95 22.96 1.14
CA ASN A 59 4.37 23.43 -0.11
C ASN A 59 4.47 22.33 -1.18
N LEU A 60 3.33 21.77 -1.57
CA LEU A 60 3.23 20.82 -2.68
C LEU A 60 2.64 21.48 -3.92
N SER A 61 3.11 21.05 -5.09
CA SER A 61 2.41 21.37 -6.33
C SER A 61 0.99 20.79 -6.30
N LYS A 62 0.02 21.51 -6.90
CA LYS A 62 -1.38 21.04 -6.98
C LYS A 62 -1.50 19.66 -7.64
N TRP A 63 -0.60 19.35 -8.57
CA TRP A 63 -0.53 18.04 -9.21
C TRP A 63 -0.09 16.95 -8.23
N ASN A 64 1.02 17.17 -7.51
CA ASN A 64 1.54 16.21 -6.55
C ASN A 64 0.55 15.96 -5.41
N LEU A 65 -0.10 17.02 -4.91
CA LEU A 65 -1.17 16.89 -3.92
C LEU A 65 -2.36 16.07 -4.43
N SER A 66 -2.77 16.27 -5.69
CA SER A 66 -3.85 15.48 -6.30
C SER A 66 -3.51 13.99 -6.39
N VAL A 67 -2.27 13.66 -6.76
CA VAL A 67 -1.79 12.26 -6.80
C VAL A 67 -1.84 11.63 -5.40
N ILE A 68 -1.32 12.33 -4.39
CA ILE A 68 -1.31 11.86 -2.99
C ILE A 68 -2.74 11.62 -2.48
N VAL A 69 -3.63 12.59 -2.67
CA VAL A 69 -5.02 12.50 -2.24
C VAL A 69 -5.74 11.36 -2.97
N GLY A 70 -5.54 11.22 -4.28
CA GLY A 70 -6.10 10.13 -5.08
C GLY A 70 -5.67 8.75 -4.59
N THR A 71 -4.37 8.57 -4.31
CA THR A 71 -3.83 7.33 -3.73
C THR A 71 -4.42 7.03 -2.36
N ILE A 72 -4.53 8.03 -1.48
CA ILE A 72 -5.10 7.85 -0.13
C ILE A 72 -6.59 7.46 -0.22
N ILE A 73 -7.38 8.13 -1.05
CA ILE A 73 -8.81 7.83 -1.24
C ILE A 73 -8.98 6.39 -1.76
N TYR A 74 -8.16 6.01 -2.74
CA TYR A 74 -8.20 4.67 -3.32
C TYR A 74 -7.92 3.59 -2.26
N VAL A 75 -6.89 3.77 -1.43
CA VAL A 75 -6.54 2.81 -0.36
C VAL A 75 -7.57 2.78 0.78
N ILE A 76 -8.18 3.92 1.15
CA ILE A 76 -9.17 3.99 2.24
C ILE A 76 -10.52 3.39 1.82
N SER A 77 -10.93 3.61 0.57
CA SER A 77 -12.22 3.12 0.05
C SER A 77 -12.03 2.33 -1.24
N PRO A 78 -11.55 1.07 -1.16
CA PRO A 78 -11.60 0.14 -2.30
C PRO A 78 -13.04 -0.22 -2.71
N VAL A 79 -14.05 0.21 -1.95
CA VAL A 79 -15.47 -0.17 -2.09
C VAL A 79 -16.20 0.62 -3.17
N ASP A 80 -15.80 1.86 -3.49
CA ASP A 80 -16.63 2.75 -4.33
C ASP A 80 -16.38 2.61 -5.85
N ALA A 81 -15.50 1.70 -6.28
CA ALA A 81 -15.13 1.55 -7.71
C ALA A 81 -15.36 0.14 -8.31
N ILE A 82 -15.64 -0.90 -7.52
CA ILE A 82 -15.82 -2.28 -8.02
C ILE A 82 -17.02 -2.94 -7.32
N PRO A 83 -18.17 -3.09 -8.00
CA PRO A 83 -19.28 -3.88 -7.49
C PRO A 83 -18.95 -5.37 -7.66
N ASP A 84 -18.71 -6.03 -6.51
CA ASP A 84 -18.54 -7.47 -6.31
C ASP A 84 -17.37 -8.16 -7.06
N ILE A 85 -16.83 -9.22 -6.44
CA ILE A 85 -15.94 -10.29 -6.99
C ILE A 85 -14.49 -10.26 -6.45
N ILE A 86 -14.20 -11.22 -5.53
CA ILE A 86 -12.89 -11.78 -5.06
C ILE A 86 -12.22 -11.16 -3.81
N PRO A 87 -12.37 -11.80 -2.62
CA PRO A 87 -11.76 -11.36 -1.35
C PRO A 87 -10.22 -11.40 -1.25
N VAL A 88 -9.52 -12.03 -2.20
CA VAL A 88 -8.06 -12.29 -2.13
C VAL A 88 -7.27 -11.49 -3.18
N LEU A 89 -7.94 -10.87 -4.15
CA LEU A 89 -7.31 -10.14 -5.26
C LEU A 89 -7.23 -8.62 -5.04
N GLY A 90 -7.82 -8.08 -3.98
CA GLY A 90 -7.80 -6.64 -3.69
C GLY A 90 -6.44 -6.08 -3.27
N TRP A 91 -5.56 -6.91 -2.68
CA TRP A 91 -4.31 -6.42 -2.09
C TRP A 91 -3.23 -6.11 -3.14
N VAL A 92 -3.32 -6.71 -4.32
CA VAL A 92 -2.33 -6.53 -5.39
C VAL A 92 -2.52 -5.19 -6.11
N ASP A 93 -3.78 -4.76 -6.29
CA ASP A 93 -4.11 -3.51 -6.98
C ASP A 93 -3.79 -2.27 -6.11
N ASP A 94 -4.12 -2.33 -4.81
CA ASP A 94 -3.75 -1.30 -3.82
C ASP A 94 -2.22 -1.08 -3.77
N VAL A 95 -1.48 -2.18 -3.72
CA VAL A 95 -0.03 -2.16 -3.67
C VAL A 95 0.58 -1.61 -4.97
N ALA A 96 -0.03 -1.88 -6.12
CA ALA A 96 0.39 -1.34 -7.41
C ALA A 96 0.17 0.18 -7.48
N ILE A 97 -0.97 0.67 -7.00
CA ILE A 97 -1.31 2.10 -6.99
C ILE A 97 -0.43 2.88 -6.02
N VAL A 98 -0.16 2.35 -4.82
CA VAL A 98 0.82 2.96 -3.91
C VAL A 98 2.20 2.97 -4.55
N SER A 99 2.65 1.86 -5.14
CA SER A 99 3.96 1.79 -5.81
C SER A 99 4.07 2.80 -6.96
N TYR A 100 3.01 2.98 -7.75
CA TYR A 100 2.96 3.97 -8.82
C TYR A 100 3.06 5.40 -8.27
N ALA A 101 2.30 5.72 -7.23
CA ALA A 101 2.33 7.04 -6.60
C ALA A 101 3.72 7.37 -6.04
N ILE A 102 4.35 6.42 -5.35
CA ILE A 102 5.72 6.56 -4.83
C ILE A 102 6.71 6.78 -5.97
N SER A 103 6.62 5.99 -7.06
CA SER A 103 7.48 6.18 -8.23
C SER A 103 7.29 7.56 -8.86
N LYS A 104 6.06 8.07 -8.89
CA LYS A 104 5.74 9.37 -9.48
C LYS A 104 6.19 10.55 -8.61
N LEU A 105 6.21 10.35 -7.29
CA LEU A 105 6.51 11.37 -6.28
C LEU A 105 7.92 11.21 -5.69
N SER A 106 8.78 10.38 -6.26
CA SER A 106 10.08 10.01 -5.67
C SER A 106 10.96 11.22 -5.31
N GLU A 107 11.05 12.20 -6.19
CA GLU A 107 11.77 13.45 -5.96
C GLU A 107 11.13 14.30 -4.85
N GLU A 108 9.81 14.44 -4.87
CA GLU A 108 9.06 15.19 -3.85
C GLU A 108 9.16 14.53 -2.46
N ILE A 109 9.14 13.20 -2.43
CA ILE A 109 9.35 12.39 -1.22
C ILE A 109 10.75 12.63 -0.67
N ALA A 110 11.78 12.67 -1.53
CA ALA A 110 13.14 12.95 -1.11
C ALA A 110 13.24 14.37 -0.50
N ASN A 111 12.67 15.37 -1.17
CA ASN A 111 12.64 16.76 -0.69
C ASN A 111 11.91 16.87 0.66
N TYR A 112 10.76 16.21 0.79
CA TYR A 112 9.99 16.20 2.03
C TYR A 112 10.74 15.50 3.19
N LYS A 113 11.40 14.37 2.92
CA LYS A 113 12.24 13.68 3.93
C LYS A 113 13.38 14.59 4.41
N LEU A 114 14.03 15.30 3.49
CA LEU A 114 15.09 16.26 3.83
C LEU A 114 14.54 17.39 4.71
N TRP A 115 13.44 18.02 4.29
CA TRP A 115 12.77 19.08 5.06
C TRP A 115 12.40 18.62 6.48
N LYS A 116 11.80 17.44 6.62
CA LYS A 116 11.36 16.92 7.92
C LYS A 116 12.51 16.55 8.85
N ASN A 117 13.64 16.12 8.29
CA ASN A 117 14.86 15.85 9.04
C ASN A 117 15.56 17.14 9.52
N VAL A 118 15.37 18.25 8.81
CA VAL A 118 15.84 19.59 9.25
C VAL A 118 14.99 20.09 10.41
N ASP A 119 13.66 19.97 10.32
CA ASP A 119 12.74 20.39 11.39
C ASP A 119 12.84 19.54 12.67
N SER A 120 13.29 18.28 12.56
CA SER A 120 13.46 17.38 13.72
C SER A 120 14.76 17.64 14.51
N GLN A 121 15.65 18.49 13.99
CA GLN A 121 16.95 18.85 14.60
C GLN A 121 17.00 20.30 15.12
N ALA A 122 15.88 21.03 15.08
CA ALA A 122 15.73 22.39 15.58
C ALA A 122 14.91 22.41 16.89
#